data_AF-A0A1I3T6H6-F1
#
_entry.id   AF-A0A1I3T6H6-F1
#
_cell.length_a   1.000
_cell.length_b   1.000
_cell.length_c   1.000
_cell.angle_alpha   90.00
_cell.angle_beta   90.00
_cell.angle_gamma   90.00
#
_symmetry.space_group_name_H-M   'P 1'
#
loop_
_entity.id
_entity.type
_entity.pdbx_description
1 polymer ?
#
loop_
_entity_poly.entity_id
_entity_poly.type
_entity_poly.pdbx_seq_one_letter_code
_entity_poly.pdbx_strand_id
1 'polypeptide(L)' 'MIQIKQRRPRLKKLLKQIDKTQKWLSEITGINEATLSRFDSQRRHEYMHLFLIKEALGLKCIDELYEEEE' A
#
# COMPACT_ATOMS: atom_id res chain seq x y z
N MET A 1 16.02 -19.63 14.39
CA MET A 1 15.26 -19.14 13.20
C MET A 1 14.65 -17.81 13.57
N ILE A 2 15.03 -16.72 12.90
CA ILE A 2 14.40 -15.41 13.14
C ILE A 2 13.03 -15.45 12.44
N GLN A 3 11.95 -15.46 13.22
CA GLN A 3 10.60 -15.26 12.70
C GLN A 3 10.43 -13.76 12.44
N ILE A 4 10.61 -13.32 11.19
CA ILE A 4 10.25 -11.96 10.79
C ILE A 4 8.73 -11.94 10.65
N LYS A 5 8.04 -11.38 11.65
CA LYS A 5 6.59 -11.12 11.58
C LYS A 5 6.38 -10.14 10.42
N GLN A 6 5.72 -10.59 9.36
CA GLN A 6 5.40 -9.70 8.25
C GLN A 6 4.17 -8.89 8.61
N ARG A 7 4.32 -7.57 8.67
CA ARG A 7 3.22 -6.62 8.87
C ARG A 7 2.26 -6.71 7.69
N ARG A 8 0.95 -6.63 7.97
CA ARG A 8 -0.09 -6.69 6.92
C ARG A 8 -0.20 -5.34 6.21
N PRO A 9 -0.21 -5.29 4.87
CA PRO A 9 -0.50 -4.05 4.17
C PRO A 9 -1.95 -3.59 4.42
N ARG A 10 -2.17 -2.28 4.41
CA ARG A 10 -3.47 -1.65 4.74
C ARG A 10 -3.93 -0.60 3.73
N LEU A 11 -3.64 -0.78 2.44
CA LEU A 11 -3.92 0.20 1.39
C LEU A 11 -5.41 0.55 1.31
N LYS A 12 -6.31 -0.43 1.40
CA LYS A 12 -7.77 -0.14 1.36
C LYS A 12 -8.20 0.76 2.51
N LYS A 13 -7.63 0.56 3.70
CA LYS A 13 -7.92 1.38 4.88
C LYS A 13 -7.45 2.82 4.66
N LEU A 14 -6.23 2.99 4.14
CA LEU A 14 -5.65 4.31 3.84
C LEU A 14 -6.47 5.07 2.80
N LEU A 15 -6.83 4.42 1.69
CA LEU A 15 -7.67 5.02 0.65
C LEU A 15 -9.04 5.45 1.19
N LYS A 16 -9.65 4.64 2.05
CA LYS A 16 -10.93 4.98 2.70
C LYS A 16 -10.81 6.18 3.63
N GLN A 17 -9.68 6.35 4.33
CA GLN A 17 -9.46 7.49 5.24
C GLN A 17 -9.39 8.84 4.51
N ILE A 18 -8.95 8.84 3.25
CA ILE A 18 -8.82 10.05 2.42
C ILE A 18 -9.92 10.18 1.35
N ASP A 19 -10.96 9.35 1.43
CA ASP A 19 -12.07 9.29 0.48
C ASP A 19 -11.62 9.14 -0.99
N LYS A 20 -10.68 8.22 -1.22
CA LYS A 20 -10.16 7.87 -2.57
C LYS A 20 -10.38 6.40 -2.91
N THR A 21 -10.27 6.10 -4.19
CA THR A 21 -10.48 4.76 -4.76
C THR A 21 -9.18 4.20 -5.33
N GLN A 22 -9.16 2.90 -5.61
CA GLN A 22 -8.04 2.26 -6.32
C GLN A 22 -7.90 2.78 -7.74
N LYS A 23 -9.02 3.11 -8.40
CA LYS A 23 -9.03 3.77 -9.71
C LYS A 23 -8.27 5.10 -9.68
N TRP A 24 -8.58 5.95 -8.70
CA TRP A 24 -7.85 7.21 -8.52
C TRP A 24 -6.34 6.98 -8.33
N LEU A 25 -5.97 6.01 -7.50
CA LEU A 25 -4.57 5.69 -7.26
C LEU A 25 -3.88 5.15 -8.53
N SER A 26 -4.58 4.35 -9.33
CA SER A 26 -4.10 3.86 -10.62
C SER A 26 -3.85 5.01 -11.60
N GLU A 27 -4.76 5.99 -11.66
CA GLU A 27 -4.64 7.15 -12.55
C GLU A 27 -3.41 8.01 -12.23
N ILE A 28 -3.10 8.23 -10.95
CA ILE A 28 -1.98 9.10 -10.54
C ILE A 28 -0.63 8.38 -10.46
N THR A 29 -0.62 7.06 -10.22
CA THR A 29 0.63 6.29 -10.08
C THR A 29 1.00 5.51 -11.34
N GLY A 30 0.05 5.30 -12.26
CA GLY A 30 0.19 4.38 -13.40
C GLY A 30 0.19 2.90 -13.01
N ILE A 31 0.04 2.55 -11.73
CA ILE A 31 -0.02 1.17 -11.27
C ILE A 31 -1.40 0.60 -11.62
N ASN A 32 -1.44 -0.50 -12.37
CA ASN A 32 -2.72 -1.06 -12.80
C ASN A 32 -3.62 -1.45 -11.59
N GLU A 33 -4.94 -1.34 -11.79
CA GLU A 33 -5.93 -1.64 -10.76
C GLU A 33 -5.87 -3.10 -10.27
N ALA A 34 -5.43 -4.05 -11.11
CA ALA A 34 -5.30 -5.45 -10.69
C ALA A 34 -4.20 -5.64 -9.64
N THR A 35 -3.07 -4.94 -9.76
CA THR A 35 -2.00 -4.88 -8.77
C THR A 35 -2.50 -4.22 -7.49
N LEU A 36 -3.19 -3.08 -7.59
CA LEU A 36 -3.73 -2.38 -6.42
C LEU A 36 -4.81 -3.19 -5.69
N SER A 37 -5.68 -3.91 -6.42
CA SER A 37 -6.73 -4.74 -5.85
C SER A 37 -6.19 -5.89 -4.99
N ARG A 38 -5.02 -6.41 -5.35
CA ARG A 38 -4.34 -7.51 -4.67
C ARG A 38 -3.36 -7.05 -3.58
N PHE A 39 -3.08 -5.75 -3.48
CA PHE A 39 -2.07 -5.20 -2.59
C PHE A 39 -2.19 -5.75 -1.15
N ASP A 40 -3.35 -5.59 -0.50
CA ASP A 40 -3.53 -6.05 0.89
C ASP A 40 -3.45 -7.58 1.08
N SER A 41 -3.54 -8.36 0.00
CA SER A 41 -3.46 -9.84 0.04
C SER A 41 -2.08 -10.38 -0.30
N GLN A 42 -1.19 -9.55 -0.86
CA GLN A 42 0.14 -9.98 -1.29
C GLN A 42 1.17 -9.77 -0.17
N ARG A 43 2.12 -10.71 -0.08
CA ARG A 43 3.25 -10.62 0.87
C ARG A 43 4.45 -9.86 0.34
N ARG A 44 4.49 -9.60 -0.96
CA ARG A 44 5.61 -8.95 -1.64
C ARG A 44 5.07 -7.92 -2.62
N HIS A 45 5.68 -6.76 -2.60
CA HIS A 45 5.41 -5.66 -3.52
C HIS A 45 6.72 -5.23 -4.15
N GLU A 46 6.63 -4.75 -5.38
CA GLU A 46 7.77 -4.10 -6.01
C GLU A 46 8.10 -2.79 -5.29
N TYR A 47 9.39 -2.52 -5.08
CA TYR A 47 9.85 -1.32 -4.38
C TYR A 47 9.33 -0.04 -5.01
N MET A 48 9.30 0.03 -6.35
CA MET A 48 8.77 1.18 -7.07
C MET A 48 7.28 1.40 -6.77
N HIS A 49 6.47 0.34 -6.66
CA HIS A 49 5.07 0.48 -6.28
C HIS A 49 4.91 1.01 -4.85
N LEU A 50 5.70 0.51 -3.90
CA LEU A 50 5.67 1.01 -2.53
C LEU A 50 6.01 2.51 -2.45
N PHE A 51 7.02 2.94 -3.20
CA PHE A 51 7.43 4.34 -3.24
C PHE A 51 6.35 5.23 -3.88
N LEU A 52 5.81 4.85 -5.04
CA LEU A 52 4.76 5.62 -5.72
C LEU A 52 3.48 5.74 -4.89
N ILE A 53 3.06 4.64 -4.24
CA ILE A 53 1.87 4.64 -3.38
C ILE A 53 2.11 5.51 -2.13
N LYS A 54 3.30 5.44 -1.51
CA LYS A 54 3.68 6.29 -0.38
C LYS A 54 3.55 7.76 -0.74
N GLU A 55 4.13 8.18 -1.86
CA GLU A 55 4.07 9.57 -2.33
C GLU A 55 2.64 10.00 -2.66
N ALA A 56 1.90 9.17 -3.39
CA ALA A 56 0.50 9.42 -3.75
C ALA A 56 -0.43 9.61 -2.55
N LEU A 57 -0.18 8.88 -1.46
CA LEU A 57 -0.97 8.95 -0.23
C LEU A 57 -0.46 10.02 0.75
N GLY A 58 0.64 10.71 0.44
CA GLY A 58 1.23 11.72 1.32
C GLY A 58 1.78 11.18 2.64
N LEU A 59 2.20 9.91 2.66
CA LEU A 59 2.76 9.27 3.86
C LEU A 59 4.21 9.70 4.08
N LYS A 60 4.72 9.64 5.32
CA LYS A 60 6.11 10.02 5.62
C LYS A 60 7.07 8.89 5.29
N CYS A 61 6.68 7.64 5.55
CA CYS A 61 7.50 6.46 5.23
C CYS A 61 6.66 5.27 4.72
N ILE A 62 7.35 4.29 4.12
CA ILE A 62 6.74 3.06 3.59
C ILE A 62 6.05 2.23 4.69
N ASP A 63 6.56 2.28 5.93
CA ASP A 63 6.01 1.53 7.06
C ASP A 63 4.56 1.91 7.40
N GLU A 64 4.13 3.12 7.03
CA GLU A 64 2.75 3.56 7.21
C GLU A 64 1.77 2.83 6.28
N LEU A 65 2.26 2.19 5.20
CA LEU A 65 1.45 1.33 4.33
C LEU A 65 1.04 0.02 5.00
N TYR A 66 1.57 -0.27 6.19
CA TYR A 66 1.34 -1.50 6.93
C TYR A 66 0.64 -1.21 8.26
N GLU A 67 -0.08 -2.21 8.79
CA GLU A 67 -0.66 -2.16 10.13
C GLU A 67 0.44 -2.01 11.19
N GLU A 68 0.22 -1.21 12.23
CA GLU A 68 1.12 -1.15 13.39
C GLU A 68 1.15 -2.51 14.09
N GLU A 69 2.33 -2.93 14.55
CA GLU A 69 2.41 -4.13 15.39
C GLU A 69 1.98 -3.76 16.81
N GLU A 70 0.92 -4.41 17.31
CA GLU A 70 0.77 -4.64 18.76
C GLU A 70 1.84 -5.61 19.26
#